data_AF-A0A933MB53-F1
#
_entry.id   AF-A0A933MB53-F1
#
_cell.length_a   1.000
_cell.length_b   1.000
_cell.length_c   1.000
_cell.angle_alpha   90.00
_cell.angle_beta   90.00
_cell.angle_gamma   90.00
#
_symmetry.space_group_name_H-M   'P 1'
#
loop_
_entity.id
_entity.type
_entity.pdbx_description
1 polymer ?
#
loop_
_entity_poly.entity_id
_entity_poly.type
_entity_poly.pdbx_seq_one_letter_code
_entity_poly.pdbx_strand_id
1 'polypeptide(L)'
;MAQWRAQLAHYPDELARRIIKENIEFGGWNGVEMLFARGDLLLAYDLLVKTQKQVLAVLHALNRMYMAHPRGKWLERVAASMQYKPMQIAERMMLALREGSVAGAQEMHRVVEETFALVEQHFPEIDLESAKRDARFRRERISSPQ
;
A
#
# COMPACT_ATOMS: atom_id res chain seq x y z
N MET A 1 -10.99 30.05 20.16
CA MET A 1 -11.21 28.94 19.19
C MET A 1 -10.37 29.26 17.95
N ALA A 2 -9.29 28.62 17.53
CA ALA A 2 -8.54 27.43 17.94
C ALA A 2 -7.20 27.46 17.15
N GLN A 3 -6.10 27.90 17.76
CA GLN A 3 -4.77 27.93 17.11
C GLN A 3 -4.35 26.57 16.53
N TRP A 4 -4.82 25.47 17.11
CA TRP A 4 -4.57 24.11 16.63
C TRP A 4 -5.17 23.84 15.23
N ARG A 5 -6.30 24.47 14.86
CA ARG A 5 -6.91 24.31 13.53
C ARG A 5 -6.10 25.01 12.44
N ALA A 6 -5.50 26.15 12.77
CA ALA A 6 -4.59 26.87 11.86
C ALA A 6 -3.27 26.12 11.69
N GLN A 7 -2.75 25.46 12.74
CA GLN A 7 -1.57 24.60 12.65
C GLN A 7 -1.84 23.32 11.84
N LEU A 8 -3.04 22.76 11.90
CA LEU A 8 -3.46 21.62 11.05
C LEU A 8 -3.82 22.00 9.61
N ALA A 9 -3.89 23.29 9.27
CA ALA A 9 -4.21 23.72 7.92
C ALA A 9 -3.09 23.38 6.92
N HIS A 10 -1.86 23.17 7.43
CA HIS A 10 -0.71 22.81 6.62
C HIS A 10 -0.22 21.41 7.01
N TYR A 11 -0.33 20.47 6.09
CA TYR A 11 0.25 19.14 6.26
C TYR A 11 1.77 19.22 6.06
N PRO A 12 2.61 18.99 7.08
CA PRO A 12 4.05 19.18 6.96
C PRO A 12 4.69 18.07 6.12
N ASP A 13 5.65 18.43 5.26
CA ASP A 13 6.41 17.44 4.47
C ASP A 13 7.17 16.44 5.35
N GLU A 14 7.60 16.85 6.54
CA GLU A 14 8.24 15.94 7.50
C GLU A 14 7.29 14.85 8.00
N LEU A 15 6.02 15.20 8.21
CA LEU A 15 5.00 14.22 8.56
C LEU A 15 4.76 13.25 7.39
N ALA A 16 4.74 13.76 6.16
CA ALA A 16 4.59 12.93 4.97
C ALA A 16 5.73 11.91 4.88
N ARG A 17 6.98 12.38 4.97
CA ARG A 17 8.18 11.53 4.96
C ARG A 17 8.13 10.45 6.03
N ARG A 18 7.78 10.83 7.26
CA ARG A 18 7.67 9.89 8.38
C ARG A 18 6.62 8.81 8.11
N ILE A 19 5.42 9.19 7.70
CA ILE A 19 4.34 8.23 7.41
C ILE A 19 4.70 7.31 6.26
N ILE A 20 5.33 7.82 5.20
CA ILE A 20 5.81 7.00 4.09
C ILE A 20 6.82 5.98 4.62
N LYS A 21 7.87 6.41 5.34
CA LYS A 21 8.89 5.50 5.89
C LYS A 21 8.29 4.43 6.81
N GLU A 22 7.31 4.77 7.63
CA GLU A 22 6.64 3.82 8.53
C GLU A 22 5.75 2.78 7.80
N ASN A 23 5.34 3.05 6.55
CA ASN A 23 4.33 2.22 5.86
C ASN A 23 4.78 1.65 4.51
N ILE A 24 5.91 2.10 3.95
CA ILE A 24 6.36 1.71 2.61
C ILE A 24 6.95 0.29 2.55
N GLU A 25 7.23 -0.31 3.71
CA GLU A 25 7.63 -1.71 3.83
C GLU A 25 6.41 -2.63 3.92
N PHE A 26 6.11 -3.32 2.82
CA PHE A 26 4.99 -4.28 2.71
C PHE A 26 5.39 -5.68 3.20
N GLY A 27 5.96 -5.74 4.41
CA GLY A 27 6.57 -6.96 4.96
C GLY A 27 5.66 -8.20 4.88
N GLY A 28 6.18 -9.26 4.25
CA GLY A 28 5.50 -10.56 4.08
C GLY A 28 4.58 -10.64 2.85
N TRP A 29 4.40 -9.54 2.10
CA TRP A 29 3.53 -9.51 0.92
C TRP A 29 4.00 -10.43 -0.22
N ASN A 30 5.31 -10.62 -0.35
CA ASN A 30 5.94 -11.37 -1.44
C ASN A 30 5.51 -12.85 -1.60
N GLY A 31 4.99 -13.46 -0.53
CA GLY A 31 4.52 -14.84 -0.53
C GLY A 31 3.00 -15.00 -0.65
N VAL A 32 2.24 -13.90 -0.78
CA VAL A 32 0.79 -13.93 -0.64
C VAL A 32 0.09 -14.72 -1.76
N GLU A 33 0.64 -14.72 -2.97
CA GLU A 33 0.14 -15.53 -4.09
C GLU A 33 0.10 -17.02 -3.70
N MET A 34 1.13 -17.52 -3.03
CA MET A 34 1.19 -18.91 -2.57
C MET A 34 0.17 -19.20 -1.47
N LEU A 35 -0.10 -18.23 -0.58
CA LEU A 35 -1.10 -18.38 0.48
C LEU A 35 -2.50 -18.52 -0.10
N PHE A 36 -2.87 -17.70 -1.08
CA PHE A 36 -4.12 -17.86 -1.82
C PHE A 36 -4.17 -19.19 -2.59
N ALA A 37 -3.08 -19.55 -3.28
CA ALA A 37 -3.02 -20.78 -4.07
C ALA A 37 -3.25 -22.06 -3.24
N ARG A 38 -2.80 -22.09 -1.99
CA ARG A 38 -2.91 -23.26 -1.10
C ARG A 38 -4.05 -23.18 -0.08
N GLY A 39 -4.84 -22.11 -0.10
CA GLY A 39 -6.01 -21.97 0.76
C GLY A 39 -5.72 -21.50 2.20
N ASP A 40 -4.56 -20.90 2.47
CA ASP A 40 -4.24 -20.27 3.77
C ASP A 40 -4.94 -18.90 3.89
N LEU A 41 -6.27 -18.90 3.72
CA LEU A 41 -7.04 -17.69 3.45
C LEU A 41 -6.97 -16.69 4.60
N LEU A 42 -6.95 -17.13 5.87
CA LEU A 42 -6.88 -16.21 7.00
C LEU A 42 -5.61 -15.34 6.95
N LEU A 43 -4.45 -15.95 6.73
CA LEU A 43 -3.19 -15.22 6.62
C LEU A 43 -3.11 -14.41 5.30
N ALA A 44 -3.64 -14.97 4.21
CA ALA A 44 -3.69 -14.27 2.93
C ALA A 44 -4.49 -12.96 3.02
N TYR A 45 -5.69 -13.01 3.63
CA TYR A 45 -6.52 -11.83 3.84
C TYR A 45 -5.93 -10.86 4.86
N ASP A 46 -5.28 -11.35 5.92
CA ASP A 46 -4.58 -10.48 6.88
C ASP A 46 -3.50 -9.64 6.18
N LEU A 47 -2.64 -10.30 5.39
CA LEU A 47 -1.59 -9.63 4.61
C LEU A 47 -2.16 -8.71 3.53
N LEU A 48 -3.22 -9.11 2.83
CA LEU A 48 -3.91 -8.28 1.83
C LEU A 48 -4.46 -7.00 2.45
N VAL A 49 -5.22 -7.10 3.56
CA VAL A 49 -5.81 -5.95 4.22
C VAL A 49 -4.74 -5.06 4.84
N LYS A 50 -3.68 -5.64 5.43
CA LYS A 50 -2.53 -4.90 5.96
C LYS A 50 -1.85 -4.09 4.84
N THR A 51 -1.55 -4.72 3.72
CA THR A 51 -0.90 -4.08 2.56
C THR A 51 -1.75 -2.97 1.98
N GLN A 52 -3.06 -3.17 1.80
CA GLN A 52 -3.97 -2.12 1.34
C GLN A 52 -4.00 -0.91 2.28
N LYS A 53 -4.01 -1.12 3.60
CA LYS A 53 -3.94 -0.03 4.58
C LYS A 53 -2.63 0.74 4.51
N GLN A 54 -1.51 0.04 4.36
CA GLN A 54 -0.19 0.66 4.20
C GLN A 54 -0.13 1.50 2.92
N VAL A 55 -0.60 0.96 1.79
CA VAL A 55 -0.72 1.72 0.52
C VAL A 55 -1.56 2.98 0.73
N LEU A 56 -2.72 2.88 1.37
CA LEU A 56 -3.56 4.06 1.63
C LEU A 56 -2.88 5.08 2.53
N ALA A 57 -2.12 4.65 3.54
CA ALA A 57 -1.36 5.55 4.40
C ALA A 57 -0.29 6.31 3.62
N VAL A 58 0.47 5.60 2.76
CA VAL A 58 1.46 6.19 1.86
C VAL A 58 0.81 7.19 0.91
N LEU A 59 -0.30 6.84 0.26
CA LEU A 59 -1.00 7.73 -0.66
C LEU A 59 -1.59 8.95 0.07
N HIS A 60 -2.10 8.80 1.29
CA HIS A 60 -2.54 9.92 2.11
C HIS A 60 -1.39 10.91 2.39
N ALA A 61 -0.23 10.39 2.79
CA ALA A 61 0.96 11.19 3.03
C ALA A 61 1.44 11.91 1.76
N LEU A 62 1.48 11.19 0.64
CA LEU A 62 1.91 11.72 -0.65
C LEU A 62 0.98 12.85 -1.15
N ASN A 63 -0.32 12.73 -0.87
CA ASN A 63 -1.30 13.76 -1.17
C ASN A 63 -1.44 14.85 -0.08
N ARG A 64 -0.62 14.81 0.98
CA ARG A 64 -0.71 15.78 2.10
C ARG A 64 -2.10 15.82 2.74
N MET A 65 -2.73 14.67 2.83
CA MET A 65 -4.09 14.51 3.34
C MET A 65 -4.07 13.81 4.69
N TYR A 66 -4.63 14.44 5.72
CA TYR A 66 -4.89 13.75 6.98
C TYR A 66 -5.87 12.59 6.77
N MET A 67 -5.54 11.43 7.32
CA MET A 67 -6.39 10.26 7.25
C MET A 67 -7.61 10.45 8.15
N ALA A 68 -8.76 10.78 7.55
CA ALA A 68 -9.99 11.02 8.29
C ALA A 68 -10.49 9.77 9.04
N HIS A 69 -10.29 8.57 8.45
CA HIS A 69 -10.72 7.30 9.03
C HIS A 69 -9.66 6.19 8.86
N PRO A 70 -8.90 5.86 9.92
CA PRO A 70 -7.81 4.89 9.86
C PRO A 70 -8.26 3.43 9.64
N ARG A 71 -9.58 3.18 9.63
CA ARG A 71 -10.18 1.84 9.46
C ARG A 71 -10.60 1.53 8.03
N GLY A 72 -10.21 2.33 7.04
CA GLY A 72 -10.51 2.06 5.61
C GLY A 72 -11.96 2.31 5.20
N LYS A 73 -12.69 3.16 5.93
CA LYS A 73 -14.03 3.60 5.49
C LYS A 73 -13.91 4.51 4.27
N TRP A 74 -14.87 4.38 3.36
CA TRP A 74 -15.04 5.25 2.19
C TRP A 74 -13.87 5.23 1.21
N LEU A 75 -13.31 4.05 0.95
CA LEU A 75 -12.19 3.85 0.02
C LEU A 75 -12.37 4.60 -1.31
N GLU A 76 -13.54 4.49 -1.95
CA GLU A 76 -13.82 5.20 -3.20
C GLU A 76 -13.74 6.72 -3.05
N ARG A 77 -14.37 7.27 -1.99
CA ARG A 77 -14.36 8.71 -1.72
C ARG A 77 -12.96 9.22 -1.43
N VAL A 78 -12.19 8.47 -0.64
CA VAL A 78 -10.80 8.79 -0.28
C VAL A 78 -9.92 8.74 -1.53
N ALA A 79 -10.04 7.70 -2.35
CA ALA A 79 -9.30 7.58 -3.59
C ALA A 79 -9.67 8.72 -4.55
N ALA A 80 -10.96 9.11 -4.65
CA ALA A 80 -11.41 10.17 -5.54
C ALA A 80 -10.78 11.54 -5.23
N SER A 81 -10.50 11.85 -3.95
CA SER A 81 -9.91 13.13 -3.55
C SER A 81 -8.38 13.19 -3.65
N MET A 82 -7.70 12.08 -3.94
CA MET A 82 -6.26 12.05 -4.15
C MET A 82 -5.89 12.49 -5.58
N GLN A 83 -4.91 13.39 -5.69
CA GLN A 83 -4.30 13.77 -6.97
C GLN A 83 -3.32 12.70 -7.46
N TYR A 84 -2.50 12.17 -6.56
CA TYR A 84 -1.45 11.21 -6.86
C TYR A 84 -1.86 9.82 -6.36
N LYS A 85 -2.19 8.93 -7.28
CA LYS A 85 -2.65 7.58 -6.97
C LYS A 85 -2.50 6.63 -8.17
N PRO A 86 -2.36 5.32 -7.92
CA PRO A 86 -2.59 4.29 -8.93
C PRO A 86 -3.95 4.48 -9.61
N MET A 87 -4.03 4.21 -10.91
CA MET A 87 -5.30 4.29 -11.64
C MET A 87 -6.30 3.28 -11.05
N GLN A 88 -7.56 3.70 -10.87
CA GLN A 88 -8.65 2.85 -10.37
C GLN A 88 -8.35 2.15 -9.02
N ILE A 89 -7.53 2.76 -8.16
CA ILE A 89 -7.05 2.12 -6.92
C ILE A 89 -8.16 1.53 -6.04
N ALA A 90 -9.28 2.24 -5.86
CA ALA A 90 -10.38 1.75 -5.03
C ALA A 90 -11.01 0.48 -5.60
N GLU A 91 -11.26 0.45 -6.91
CA GLU A 91 -11.83 -0.71 -7.60
C GLU A 91 -10.88 -1.89 -7.54
N ARG A 92 -9.60 -1.69 -7.85
CA ARG A 92 -8.56 -2.74 -7.82
C ARG A 92 -8.41 -3.37 -6.44
N MET A 93 -8.37 -2.54 -5.38
CA MET A 93 -8.32 -3.02 -4.00
C MET A 93 -9.57 -3.82 -3.62
N MET A 94 -10.76 -3.32 -4.00
CA MET A 94 -12.02 -4.03 -3.71
C MET A 94 -12.13 -5.33 -4.50
N LEU A 95 -11.67 -5.36 -5.75
CA LEU A 95 -11.66 -6.57 -6.57
C LEU A 95 -10.74 -7.62 -5.94
N ALA A 96 -9.53 -7.25 -5.53
CA ALA A 96 -8.61 -8.17 -4.85
C ALA A 96 -9.20 -8.79 -3.58
N LEU A 97 -9.95 -8.00 -2.78
CA LEU A 97 -10.65 -8.50 -1.60
C LEU A 97 -11.84 -9.41 -1.95
N ARG A 98 -12.59 -9.09 -3.01
CA ARG A 98 -13.77 -9.87 -3.41
C ARG A 98 -13.40 -11.19 -4.06
N GLU A 99 -12.38 -11.18 -4.91
CA GLU A 99 -11.92 -12.39 -5.59
C GLU A 99 -11.19 -13.33 -4.64
N GLY A 100 -10.36 -12.80 -3.72
CA GLY A 100 -9.58 -13.63 -2.81
C GLY A 100 -8.73 -14.65 -3.54
N SER A 101 -8.08 -14.23 -4.62
CA SER A 101 -7.46 -15.11 -5.62
C SER A 101 -5.98 -14.77 -5.83
N VAL A 102 -5.25 -15.68 -6.47
CA VAL A 102 -3.88 -15.39 -6.95
C VAL A 102 -3.86 -14.20 -7.91
N ALA A 103 -4.89 -14.05 -8.75
CA ALA A 103 -5.01 -12.91 -9.65
C ALA A 103 -5.20 -11.59 -8.89
N GLY A 104 -6.04 -11.59 -7.84
CA GLY A 104 -6.21 -10.45 -6.95
C GLY A 104 -4.92 -10.05 -6.22
N ALA A 105 -4.13 -11.03 -5.79
CA ALA A 105 -2.79 -10.80 -5.24
C ALA A 105 -1.83 -10.16 -6.26
N GLN A 106 -1.80 -10.67 -7.50
CA GLN A 106 -0.99 -10.10 -8.58
C GLN A 106 -1.40 -8.66 -8.91
N GLU A 107 -2.70 -8.36 -8.87
CA GLU A 107 -3.20 -7.01 -9.04
C GLU A 107 -2.70 -6.07 -7.93
N MET A 108 -2.70 -6.55 -6.70
CA MET A 108 -2.16 -5.79 -5.58
C MET A 108 -0.62 -5.64 -5.62
N HIS A 109 0.12 -6.58 -6.21
CA HIS A 109 1.54 -6.37 -6.53
C HIS A 109 1.74 -5.18 -7.47
N ARG A 110 0.93 -5.05 -8.53
CA ARG A 110 0.99 -3.90 -9.44
C ARG A 110 0.70 -2.59 -8.71
N VAL A 111 -0.31 -2.57 -7.85
CA VAL A 111 -0.63 -1.41 -7.00
C VAL A 111 0.56 -1.00 -6.11
N VAL A 112 1.24 -1.98 -5.51
CA VAL A 112 2.44 -1.75 -4.69
C VAL A 112 3.57 -1.15 -5.53
N GLU A 113 3.83 -1.69 -6.73
CA GLU A 113 4.85 -1.16 -7.65
C GLU A 113 4.55 0.27 -8.11
N GLU A 114 3.29 0.56 -8.46
CA GLU A 114 2.84 1.91 -8.83
C GLU A 114 2.99 2.89 -7.66
N THR A 115 2.76 2.42 -6.43
CA THR A 115 2.92 3.23 -5.22
C THR A 115 4.39 3.55 -4.96
N PHE A 116 5.31 2.60 -5.16
CA PHE A 116 6.75 2.89 -5.10
C PHE A 116 7.14 3.95 -6.15
N ALA A 117 6.68 3.81 -7.40
CA ALA A 117 7.00 4.77 -8.45
C ALA A 117 6.53 6.20 -8.11
N LEU A 118 5.33 6.34 -7.52
CA LEU A 118 4.83 7.63 -7.04
C LEU A 118 5.70 8.21 -5.92
N VAL A 119 6.13 7.38 -4.96
CA VAL A 119 7.01 7.84 -3.88
C VAL A 119 8.35 8.32 -4.43
N GLU A 120 8.97 7.59 -5.36
CA GLU A 120 10.25 8.01 -5.98
C GLU A 120 10.10 9.33 -6.75
N GLN A 121 8.97 9.54 -7.41
CA GLN A 121 8.72 10.76 -8.16
C GLN A 121 8.57 11.99 -7.25
N HIS A 122 7.96 11.83 -6.06
CA HIS A 122 7.58 12.95 -5.20
C HIS A 122 8.44 13.13 -3.95
N PHE A 123 9.14 12.07 -3.53
CA PHE A 123 10.06 12.02 -2.39
C PHE A 123 11.32 11.22 -2.77
N PRO A 124 12.12 11.70 -3.75
CA PRO A 124 13.30 10.98 -4.26
C PRO A 124 14.38 10.74 -3.20
N GLU A 125 14.33 11.45 -2.07
CA GLU A 125 15.23 11.26 -0.93
C GLU A 125 14.92 10.01 -0.08
N ILE A 126 13.77 9.37 -0.28
CA ILE A 126 13.42 8.14 0.44
C ILE A 126 13.99 6.95 -0.32
N ASP A 127 14.95 6.25 0.28
CA ASP A 127 15.47 4.99 -0.25
C ASP A 127 14.42 3.88 -0.16
N LEU A 128 14.02 3.35 -1.32
CA LEU A 128 13.03 2.27 -1.45
C LEU A 128 13.65 0.92 -1.82
N GLU A 129 14.96 0.84 -1.96
CA GLU A 129 15.63 -0.36 -2.48
C GLU A 129 15.35 -1.60 -1.63
N SER A 130 15.38 -1.45 -0.30
CA SER A 130 15.05 -2.54 0.63
C SER A 130 13.58 -2.96 0.50
N ALA A 131 12.66 -2.01 0.50
CA ALA A 131 11.22 -2.27 0.43
C ALA A 131 10.83 -2.92 -0.91
N LYS A 132 11.42 -2.47 -2.02
CA LYS A 132 11.24 -3.06 -3.35
C LYS A 132 11.75 -4.49 -3.41
N ARG A 133 12.94 -4.76 -2.86
CA ARG A 133 13.49 -6.13 -2.81
C ARG A 133 12.57 -7.05 -2.02
N ASP A 134 12.11 -6.63 -0.85
CA ASP A 134 11.22 -7.44 -0.02
C ASP A 134 9.90 -7.73 -0.76
N ALA A 135 9.25 -6.71 -1.32
CA ALA A 135 7.96 -6.85 -2.00
C ALA A 135 8.02 -7.66 -3.31
N ARG A 136 9.16 -7.65 -4.01
CA ARG A 136 9.36 -8.39 -5.27
C ARG A 136 9.75 -9.85 -5.09
N PHE A 137 10.17 -10.27 -3.89
CA PHE A 137 10.80 -11.57 -3.69
C PHE A 137 9.80 -12.73 -3.80
N ARG A 138 9.36 -13.04 -5.02
CA ARG A 138 8.91 -14.39 -5.37
C ARG A 138 10.07 -15.29 -5.04
N ARG A 139 9.98 -16.06 -3.96
CA ARG A 139 10.95 -17.14 -3.71
C ARG A 139 10.99 -17.95 -4.99
N GLU A 140 12.09 -17.83 -5.74
CA GLU A 140 12.41 -18.80 -6.77
C GLU A 140 12.33 -20.14 -6.06
N ARG A 141 11.43 -20.98 -6.56
CA ARG A 141 11.23 -22.32 -6.08
C ARG A 141 12.62 -22.94 -6.13
N ILE A 142 13.24 -23.20 -4.98
CA ILE A 142 14.46 -24.01 -4.92
C ILE A 142 14.03 -25.33 -5.56
N SER A 143 14.38 -25.51 -6.83
CA SER A 143 14.17 -26.76 -7.54
C SER A 143 14.90 -27.80 -6.72
N SER A 144 14.14 -28.69 -6.08
CA SER A 144 14.70 -29.84 -5.39
C SER A 144 15.68 -30.53 -6.34
N PRO A 145 16.92 -30.82 -5.92
CA PRO A 145 17.79 -31.68 -6.70
C PRO A 145 17.07 -33.00 -6.92
N GLN A 146 17.05 -33.47 -8.17
CA GLN A 146 16.54 -34.79 -8.56
C GLN A 146 17.32 -35.90 -7.86
#